data_AF-A0A3N5YT77-F1
#
_entry.id   AF-A0A3N5YT77-F1
#
_cell.length_a   1.000
_cell.length_b   1.000
_cell.length_c   1.000
_cell.angle_alpha   90.00
_cell.angle_beta   90.00
_cell.angle_gamma   90.00
#
_symmetry.space_group_name_H-M   'P 1'
#
loop_
_entity.id
_entity.type
_entity.pdbx_description
1 polymer ?
#
loop_
_entity_poly.entity_id
_entity_poly.type
_entity_poly.pdbx_seq_one_letter_code
_entity_poly.pdbx_strand_id
1 'polypeptide(L)' 'MPLRILRKMERGVYYPGHLLGPREALAELVTQGLVERMDASFLCGPDSEPAYCLTPSGCRLKRGSTRRTPPDATDR' A
#
# COMPACT_ATOMS: atom_id res chain seq x y z
N MET A 1 -12.62 0.54 -2.81
CA MET A 1 -11.61 1.53 -3.26
C MET A 1 -10.25 1.24 -2.58
N PRO A 2 -9.46 0.30 -3.12
CA PRO A 2 -8.22 -0.19 -2.51
C PRO A 2 -7.15 0.90 -2.31
N LEU A 3 -7.18 1.97 -3.11
CA LEU A 3 -6.22 3.07 -3.05
C LEU A 3 -6.16 3.81 -1.71
N ARG A 4 -7.22 3.75 -0.89
CA ARG A 4 -7.19 4.33 0.48
C ARG A 4 -6.20 3.60 1.38
N ILE A 5 -5.94 2.30 1.16
CA ILE A 5 -4.94 1.52 1.89
C ILE A 5 -3.54 2.08 1.59
N LEU A 6 -3.20 2.27 0.31
CA LEU A 6 -1.90 2.80 -0.09
C LEU A 6 -1.61 4.18 0.53
N ARG A 7 -2.65 5.01 0.71
CA ARG A 7 -2.51 6.33 1.34
C ARG A 7 -2.08 6.25 2.81
N LYS A 8 -2.57 5.26 3.56
CA LYS A 8 -2.22 5.02 4.97
C LYS A 8 -0.78 4.54 5.17
N MET A 9 -0.21 3.85 4.18
CA MET A 9 1.08 3.18 4.33
C MET A 9 2.25 4.11 4.06
N GLU A 10 3.29 4.04 4.89
CA GLU A 10 4.58 4.68 4.64
C GLU A 10 5.54 3.74 3.87
N ARG A 11 6.48 4.34 3.14
CA ARG A 11 7.47 3.58 2.37
C ARG A 11 8.44 2.89 3.33
N GLY A 12 8.61 1.58 3.18
CA GLY A 12 9.54 0.79 3.99
C GLY A 12 9.00 0.41 5.38
N VAL A 13 7.74 0.74 5.69
CA VAL A 13 7.08 0.37 6.95
C VAL A 13 6.14 -0.80 6.70
N TYR A 14 6.18 -1.78 7.60
CA TYR A 14 5.29 -2.93 7.62
C TYR A 14 4.11 -2.67 8.53
N TYR A 15 2.90 -2.94 8.04
CA TYR A 15 1.66 -2.80 8.81
C TYR A 15 0.91 -4.13 8.88
N PRO A 16 0.34 -4.50 10.03
CA PRO A 16 -0.53 -5.66 10.11
C PRO A 16 -1.81 -5.41 9.31
N GLY A 17 -2.33 -6.47 8.68
CA GLY A 17 -3.47 -6.39 7.76
C GLY A 17 -4.72 -5.74 8.37
N HIS A 18 -5.07 -6.08 9.62
CA HIS A 18 -6.26 -5.56 10.29
C HIS A 18 -6.28 -4.03 10.44
N LEU A 19 -5.12 -3.36 10.49
CA LEU A 19 -5.04 -1.89 10.59
C LEU A 19 -5.21 -1.19 9.23
N LEU A 20 -4.95 -1.90 8.14
CA LEU A 20 -4.99 -1.34 6.80
C LEU A 20 -6.41 -1.33 6.23
N GLY A 21 -7.09 -2.46 6.30
CA GLY A 21 -8.45 -2.61 5.78
C GLY A 21 -8.87 -4.05 5.50
N PRO A 22 -9.91 -4.25 4.68
CA PRO A 22 -10.46 -5.56 4.36
C PRO A 22 -9.42 -6.48 3.70
N ARG A 23 -9.44 -7.77 4.08
CA ARG A 23 -8.50 -8.78 3.57
C ARG A 23 -8.58 -8.97 2.05
N GLU A 24 -9.77 -8.89 1.46
CA GLU A 24 -9.98 -8.97 0.01
C GLU A 24 -9.28 -7.81 -0.72
N ALA A 25 -9.43 -6.58 -0.23
CA ALA A 25 -8.78 -5.41 -0.80
C ALA A 25 -7.24 -5.49 -0.68
N LEU A 26 -6.72 -6.06 0.41
CA LEU A 26 -5.29 -6.33 0.54
C LEU A 26 -4.82 -7.39 -0.46
N ALA A 27 -5.58 -8.47 -0.64
CA ALA A 27 -5.26 -9.53 -1.61
C ALA A 27 -5.26 -9.01 -3.06
N GLU A 28 -6.21 -8.14 -3.42
CA GLU A 28 -6.22 -7.44 -4.72
C GLU A 28 -4.94 -6.62 -4.92
N LEU A 29 -4.52 -5.84 -3.91
CA LEU A 29 -3.31 -5.02 -3.99
C LEU A 29 -2.03 -5.86 -4.08
N VAL A 30 -2.00 -7.02 -3.40
CA VAL A 30 -0.89 -7.99 -3.52
C VAL A 30 -0.84 -8.56 -4.94
N THR A 31 -2.00 -8.96 -5.48
CA THR A 31 -2.11 -9.53 -6.84
C THR A 31 -1.68 -8.51 -7.91
N GLN A 32 -1.96 -7.22 -7.67
CA GLN A 32 -1.52 -6.12 -8.53
C GLN A 32 -0.04 -5.74 -8.32
N GLY A 33 0.67 -6.35 -7.37
CA GLY A 33 2.07 -6.04 -7.07
C GLY A 33 2.27 -4.65 -6.45
N LEU A 34 1.25 -4.07 -5.82
CA LEU A 34 1.28 -2.74 -5.20
C LEU A 34 1.70 -2.79 -3.73
N VAL A 35 1.40 -3.90 -3.06
CA VAL A 35 1.88 -4.20 -1.71
C VAL A 35 2.47 -5.60 -1.69
N GLU A 36 3.46 -5.80 -0.85
CA GLU A 36 4.04 -7.11 -0.58
C GLU A 36 3.49 -7.64 0.74
N ARG A 37 3.10 -8.92 0.76
CA ARG A 37 2.66 -9.62 1.95
C ARG A 37 3.84 -10.38 2.54
N MET A 38 4.08 -10.20 3.82
CA MET A 38 5.09 -10.94 4.58
C MET A 38 4.38 -11.75 5.68
N ASP A 39 4.52 -13.07 5.61
CA ASP A 39 3.99 -13.96 6.64
C ASP A 39 4.91 -13.89 7.88
N ALA A 40 4.37 -13.40 8.98
CA ALA A 40 5.09 -13.30 10.26
C ALA A 40 5.06 -14.62 11.06
N SER A 41 4.46 -15.67 10.52
CA SER A 41 4.24 -16.94 11.22
C SER A 41 5.53 -17.64 11.64
N PHE A 42 6.62 -17.44 10.88
CA PHE A 42 7.94 -17.97 11.23
C PHE A 42 8.54 -17.30 12.49
N LEU A 43 8.18 -16.06 12.79
CA LEU A 43 8.76 -15.29 13.89
C LEU A 43 7.89 -15.31 15.15
N CYS A 44 6.57 -15.26 15.00
CA CYS A 44 5.65 -15.05 16.11
C CYS A 44 4.61 -16.17 16.28
N GLY A 45 4.73 -17.27 15.51
CA GLY A 45 3.84 -18.43 15.58
C GLY A 45 2.66 -18.40 14.60
N PRO A 46 1.92 -19.51 14.45
CA PRO A 46 0.92 -19.70 13.40
C PRO A 46 -0.28 -18.72 13.46
N ASP A 47 -0.54 -18.14 14.64
CA ASP A 47 -1.60 -17.16 14.85
C ASP A 47 -1.20 -15.74 14.42
N SER A 48 0.04 -15.56 13.96
CA SER A 48 0.55 -14.24 13.58
C SER A 48 -0.09 -13.77 12.28
N GLU A 49 -0.71 -12.59 12.35
CA GLU A 49 -1.25 -11.96 11.17
C GLU A 49 -0.16 -11.55 10.17
N PRO A 50 -0.45 -11.62 8.85
CA PRO A 50 0.47 -11.13 7.85
C PRO A 50 0.66 -9.61 7.95
N ALA A 51 1.88 -9.18 7.70
CA ALA A 51 2.23 -7.78 7.56
C ALA A 51 2.34 -7.41 6.07
N TYR A 52 2.11 -6.14 5.76
CA TYR A 52 2.12 -5.61 4.41
C TYR A 52 3.00 -4.38 4.31
N CYS A 53 3.78 -4.28 3.24
CA CYS A 53 4.58 -3.10 2.93
C CYS A 53 4.34 -2.61 1.49
N LEU A 54 4.61 -1.33 1.24
CA LEU A 54 4.48 -0.76 -0.11
C LEU A 54 5.62 -1.26 -1.01
N THR A 55 5.28 -1.74 -2.20
CA THR A 55 6.26 -1.99 -3.25
C THR A 55 6.70 -0.68 -3.93
N PRO A 56 7.78 -0.67 -4.73
CA PRO A 56 8.12 0.47 -5.57
C PRO A 56 6.96 0.91 -6.48
N SER A 57 6.19 -0.04 -7.01
CA SER A 57 5.00 0.22 -7.84
C SER A 57 3.88 0.86 -7.03
N GLY A 58 3.59 0.35 -5.82
CA GLY A 58 2.63 0.95 -4.90
C GLY A 58 3.00 2.38 -4.51
N CYS A 59 4.28 2.65 -4.25
CA CYS A 59 4.80 3.99 -3.99
C CYS A 59 4.60 4.93 -5.18
N ARG A 60 4.87 4.47 -6.40
CA ARG A 60 4.66 5.26 -7.63
C ARG A 60 3.19 5.58 -7.84
N LEU A 61 2.30 4.60 -7.69
CA LEU A 61 0.86 4.80 -7.83
C LEU A 61 0.31 5.77 -6.77
N LYS A 62 0.75 5.63 -5.52
CA LYS A 62 0.43 6.57 -4.43
C LYS A 62 0.82 7.99 -4.81
N ARG A 63 2.03 8.20 -5.36
CA ARG A 63 2.54 9.50 -5.80
C ARG A 63 1.82 10.04 -7.04
N GLY A 64 1.50 9.19 -8.00
CA GLY A 64 0.72 9.54 -9.19
C GLY A 64 -0.67 10.07 -8.82
N SER A 65 -1.31 9.47 -7.82
CA SER A 65 -2.58 9.99 -7.26
C SER A 65 -2.43 11.35 -6.57
N THR A 66 -1.23 11.76 -6.14
CA THR A 66 -0.98 13.05 -5.47
C THR A 66 -0.49 14.15 -6.41
N ARG A 67 -0.02 13.81 -7.62
CA ARG A 67 0.23 14.81 -8.67
C ARG A 67 -1.12 15.27 -9.23
N ARG A 68 -1.74 16.23 -8.56
CA ARG A 68 -2.53 17.22 -9.29
C ARG A 68 -1.57 17.94 -10.23
N THR A 69 -1.96 18.01 -11.49
CA THR A 69 -1.36 18.82 -12.55
C THR A 69 -0.92 20.17 -11.98
N PRO A 70 0.30 20.66 -12.25
CA PRO A 70 0.61 22.06 -11.98
C PRO A 70 -0.43 22.90 -12.73
N PRO A 71 -1.01 23.97 -12.14
CA PRO A 71 -1.74 24.92 -12.95
C PRO A 71 -0.76 25.44 -13.98
N ASP A 72 -1.08 25.19 -15.25
CA ASP A 72 -0.40 25.72 -16.41
C ASP A 72 -0.41 27.25 -16.29
N ALA A 73 0.71 27.80 -15.80
CA ALA A 73 0.93 29.24 -15.76
C ALA A 73 1.40 29.67 -17.15
N THR A 74 0.47 29.62 -18.10
CA THR A 74 0.59 30.32 -19.38
C THR A 74 -0.37 31.51 -19.31
N ASP A 75 0.14 32.67 -18.92
CA ASP A 75 -0.43 33.95 -19.38
C ASP A 75 0.71 34.95 -19.56
N ARG A 76 0.66 35.64 -20.69
CA ARG A 76 1.72 36.48 -21.29
C ARG A 76 1.72 37.90 -20.75
#